data_AF-A0A383ELS7-F1
#
_entry.id   AF-A0A383ELS7-F1
#
_cell.length_a   1.000
_cell.length_b   1.000
_cell.length_c   1.000
_cell.angle_alpha   90.00
_cell.angle_beta   90.00
_cell.angle_gamma   90.00
#
_symmetry.space_group_name_H-M   'P 1'
#
loop_
_entity.id
_entity.type
_entity.pdbx_description
1 polymer ?
#
loop_
_entity_poly.entity_id
_entity_poly.type
_entity_poly.pdbx_seq_one_letter_code
_entity_poly.pdbx_strand_id
1 'polypeptide(L)'
;MESKWNNREANSLIKKYKKIGVHKELALRIYTTQLLGSDPTVVLHGGGNTSLKLILKNTFNKKENIIYVKGSGKDMSNIEVDGFPSLELDNLIKLKKYKKLNDFQMVNYQKKYMLDTSFPNASVETLLHAFLPHKFVDHSHSNSILSLINQPGDINICKKVFGDELGIVPYIMPGFDLAKKASEVF
;
A
#
# COMPACT_ATOMS: atom_id res chain seq x y z
N MET A 1 -19.78 -8.71 -5.61
CA MET A 1 -19.31 -8.42 -4.24
C MET A 1 -19.85 -7.06 -3.85
N GLU A 2 -20.41 -6.91 -2.66
CA GLU A 2 -20.94 -5.62 -2.19
C GLU A 2 -19.89 -4.88 -1.36
N SER A 3 -19.92 -3.54 -1.42
CA SER A 3 -19.06 -2.71 -0.58
C SER A 3 -19.51 -2.79 0.88
N LYS A 4 -18.59 -3.14 1.78
CA LYS A 4 -18.82 -3.14 3.25
C LYS A 4 -18.57 -1.77 3.90
N TRP A 5 -18.39 -0.71 3.11
CA TRP A 5 -18.15 0.63 3.63
C TRP A 5 -19.33 1.15 4.47
N ASN A 6 -19.04 1.62 5.67
CA ASN A 6 -20.01 2.20 6.59
C ASN A 6 -19.54 3.56 7.11
N ASN A 7 -20.28 4.62 6.75
CA ASN A 7 -19.99 6.00 7.16
C ASN A 7 -19.99 6.20 8.68
N ARG A 8 -20.82 5.46 9.43
CA ARG A 8 -20.89 5.60 10.90
C ARG A 8 -19.64 5.03 11.55
N GLU A 9 -19.19 3.87 11.10
CA GLU A 9 -17.97 3.22 11.59
C GLU A 9 -16.74 4.04 11.24
N ALA A 10 -16.60 4.46 9.98
CA ALA A 10 -15.49 5.31 9.54
C ALA A 10 -15.39 6.59 10.40
N ASN A 11 -16.51 7.27 10.63
CA ASN A 11 -16.55 8.47 11.49
C ASN A 11 -16.25 8.16 12.96
N SER A 12 -16.64 6.99 13.46
CA SER A 12 -16.30 6.54 14.81
C SER A 12 -14.79 6.35 14.98
N LEU A 13 -14.13 5.65 14.05
CA LEU A 13 -12.66 5.50 14.06
C LEU A 13 -11.94 6.84 13.94
N ILE A 14 -12.38 7.74 13.06
CA ILE A 14 -11.83 9.09 12.97
C ILE A 14 -11.90 9.81 14.33
N LYS A 15 -13.06 9.76 15.00
CA LYS A 15 -13.22 10.38 16.33
C LYS A 15 -12.35 9.72 17.39
N LYS A 16 -12.23 8.39 17.40
CA LYS A 16 -11.35 7.63 18.31
C LYS A 16 -9.90 8.12 18.16
N TYR A 17 -9.38 8.10 16.95
CA TYR A 17 -7.98 8.40 16.67
C TYR A 17 -7.63 9.89 16.75
N LYS A 18 -8.58 10.78 16.49
CA LYS A 18 -8.39 12.22 16.71
C LYS A 18 -8.00 12.54 18.16
N LYS A 19 -8.50 11.78 19.15
CA LYS A 19 -8.19 11.98 20.58
C LYS A 19 -6.71 11.75 20.92
N ILE A 20 -6.00 10.97 20.11
CA ILE A 20 -4.57 10.67 20.28
C ILE A 20 -3.70 11.34 19.21
N GLY A 21 -4.21 12.37 18.53
CA GLY A 21 -3.43 13.18 17.58
C GLY A 21 -3.21 12.55 16.20
N VAL A 22 -3.90 11.46 15.86
CA VAL A 22 -3.76 10.81 14.55
C VAL A 22 -4.55 11.57 13.49
N HIS A 23 -3.95 11.74 12.30
CA HIS A 23 -4.56 12.39 11.16
C HIS A 23 -5.83 11.66 10.70
N LYS A 24 -6.85 12.43 10.30
CA LYS A 24 -8.13 11.89 9.80
C LYS A 24 -7.93 10.89 8.67
N GLU A 25 -7.02 11.18 7.74
CA GLU A 25 -6.74 10.29 6.62
C GLU A 25 -6.07 8.98 7.04
N LEU A 26 -5.20 9.00 8.06
CA LEU A 26 -4.62 7.77 8.59
C LEU A 26 -5.68 6.92 9.30
N ALA A 27 -6.58 7.54 10.04
CA ALA A 27 -7.74 6.86 10.61
C ALA A 27 -8.64 6.23 9.54
N LEU A 28 -8.90 6.95 8.44
CA LEU A 28 -9.63 6.40 7.29
C LEU A 28 -8.87 5.26 6.61
N ARG A 29 -7.55 5.39 6.46
CA ARG A 29 -6.70 4.34 5.90
C ARG A 29 -6.81 3.09 6.76
N ILE A 30 -6.63 3.19 8.08
CA ILE A 30 -6.80 2.07 9.02
C ILE A 30 -8.16 1.38 8.79
N TYR A 31 -9.25 2.16 8.75
CA TYR A 31 -10.58 1.62 8.49
C TYR A 31 -10.68 0.85 7.17
N THR A 32 -10.21 1.43 6.06
CA THR A 32 -10.23 0.76 4.75
C THR A 32 -9.37 -0.50 4.72
N THR A 33 -8.24 -0.50 5.41
CA THR A 33 -7.36 -1.66 5.52
C THR A 33 -8.02 -2.79 6.31
N GLN A 34 -8.73 -2.46 7.40
CA GLN A 34 -9.54 -3.41 8.17
C GLN A 34 -10.67 -4.00 7.33
N LEU A 35 -11.36 -3.19 6.52
CA LEU A 35 -12.40 -3.67 5.61
C LEU A 35 -11.84 -4.69 4.59
N LEU A 36 -10.69 -4.37 3.98
CA LEU A 36 -10.03 -5.27 3.03
C LEU A 36 -9.56 -6.56 3.70
N GLY A 37 -8.91 -6.45 4.87
CA GLY A 37 -8.37 -7.59 5.61
C GLY A 37 -9.45 -8.49 6.21
N SER A 38 -10.66 -7.97 6.43
CA SER A 38 -11.81 -8.73 6.92
C SER A 38 -12.50 -9.56 5.83
N ASP A 39 -12.09 -9.43 4.56
CA ASP A 39 -12.65 -10.20 3.45
C ASP A 39 -11.63 -11.22 2.89
N PRO A 40 -11.78 -12.51 3.19
CA PRO A 40 -10.83 -13.55 2.73
C PRO A 40 -10.86 -13.76 1.21
N THR A 41 -11.83 -13.21 0.49
CA THR A 41 -11.88 -13.27 -0.98
C THR A 41 -11.03 -12.16 -1.63
N VAL A 42 -10.69 -11.12 -0.85
CA VAL A 42 -9.89 -9.97 -1.29
C VAL A 42 -8.45 -10.08 -0.81
N VAL A 43 -8.24 -10.53 0.44
CA VAL A 43 -6.93 -10.70 1.05
C VAL A 43 -6.75 -12.14 1.53
N LEU A 44 -5.75 -12.83 0.97
CA LEU A 44 -5.41 -14.21 1.31
C LEU A 44 -4.21 -14.27 2.27
N HIS A 45 -4.31 -15.16 3.27
CA HIS A 45 -3.18 -15.67 4.07
C HIS A 45 -2.18 -14.61 4.58
N GLY A 46 -2.68 -13.50 5.15
CA GLY A 46 -1.83 -12.44 5.70
C GLY A 46 -1.06 -11.61 4.68
N GLY A 47 -1.34 -11.80 3.38
CA GLY A 47 -0.83 -11.00 2.27
C GLY A 47 -1.52 -9.64 2.14
N GLY A 48 -1.28 -8.95 1.02
CA GLY A 48 -1.81 -7.62 0.78
C GLY A 48 -1.15 -6.53 1.64
N ASN A 49 -1.33 -5.28 1.21
CA ASN A 49 -0.88 -4.11 1.95
C ASN A 49 -1.53 -2.85 1.38
N THR A 50 -1.52 -1.79 2.19
CA THR A 50 -2.12 -0.51 1.83
C THR A 50 -1.17 0.61 2.21
N SER A 51 -1.31 1.75 1.54
CA SER A 51 -0.55 2.95 1.88
C SER A 51 -1.38 4.22 1.82
N LEU A 52 -0.87 5.25 2.49
CA LEU A 52 -1.39 6.59 2.51
C LEU A 52 -0.24 7.59 2.37
N LYS A 53 -0.36 8.55 1.46
CA LYS A 53 0.56 9.67 1.32
C LYS A 53 0.00 10.92 2.00
N LEU A 54 0.81 11.61 2.79
CA LEU A 54 0.48 12.87 3.45
C LEU A 54 1.63 13.88 3.34
N ILE A 55 1.30 15.15 3.48
CA ILE A 55 2.30 16.21 3.67
C ILE A 55 2.30 16.56 5.15
N LEU A 56 3.42 16.29 5.82
CA LEU A 56 3.59 16.56 7.24
C LEU A 56 4.70 17.60 7.47
N LYS A 57 4.71 18.21 8.66
CA LYS A 57 5.80 19.08 9.08
C LYS A 57 6.79 18.26 9.89
N ASN A 58 8.08 18.33 9.54
CA ASN A 58 9.15 17.73 10.34
C ASN A 58 9.46 18.57 11.59
N THR A 59 10.44 18.12 12.38
CA THR A 59 10.92 18.81 13.60
C THR A 59 11.45 20.23 13.35
N PHE A 60 11.81 20.55 12.11
CA PHE A 60 12.24 21.88 11.65
C PHE A 60 11.11 22.68 10.98
N ASN A 61 9.85 22.27 11.14
CA ASN A 61 8.66 22.91 10.58
C ASN A 61 8.64 22.97 9.03
N LYS A 62 9.47 22.15 8.36
CA LYS A 62 9.48 22.01 6.90
C LYS A 62 8.44 20.99 6.46
N LYS A 63 7.73 21.29 5.37
CA LYS A 63 6.77 20.36 4.77
C LYS A 63 7.52 19.26 4.03
N GLU A 64 7.17 18.01 4.31
CA GLU A 64 7.75 16.81 3.69
C GLU A 64 6.65 15.87 3.23
N ASN A 65 6.87 15.21 2.11
CA ASN A 65 5.99 14.15 1.63
C ASN A 65 6.31 12.85 2.37
N ILE A 66 5.32 12.33 3.09
CA ILE A 66 5.42 11.12 3.91
C ILE A 66 4.49 10.06 3.35
N ILE A 67 4.96 8.82 3.32
CA ILE A 67 4.12 7.65 3.02
C ILE A 67 4.02 6.76 4.26
N TYR A 68 2.79 6.44 4.65
CA TYR A 68 2.45 5.39 5.60
C TYR A 68 2.18 4.11 4.81
N VAL A 69 2.81 3.00 5.19
CA VAL A 69 2.62 1.70 4.52
C VAL A 69 2.36 0.64 5.57
N LYS A 70 1.53 -0.37 5.26
CA LYS A 70 1.35 -1.54 6.16
C LYS A 70 2.70 -2.10 6.58
N GLY A 71 2.90 -2.29 7.88
CA GLY A 71 4.04 -2.97 8.45
C GLY A 71 4.05 -4.45 8.10
N SER A 72 5.26 -4.98 7.91
CA SER A 72 5.48 -6.42 7.72
C SER A 72 4.96 -7.21 8.92
N GLY A 73 4.31 -8.34 8.68
CA GLY A 73 3.73 -9.22 9.71
C GLY A 73 2.47 -8.71 10.42
N LYS A 74 1.99 -7.48 10.14
CA LYS A 74 0.74 -6.95 10.73
C LYS A 74 -0.48 -7.48 9.98
N ASP A 75 -1.45 -8.06 10.67
CA ASP A 75 -2.72 -8.45 10.04
C ASP A 75 -3.53 -7.20 9.65
N MET A 76 -4.06 -7.19 8.42
CA MET A 76 -4.90 -6.08 7.93
C MET A 76 -6.24 -6.01 8.65
N SER A 77 -6.80 -7.16 9.07
CA SER A 77 -8.16 -7.25 9.64
C SER A 77 -8.33 -6.48 10.94
N ASN A 78 -7.25 -6.35 11.72
CA ASN A 78 -7.22 -5.70 13.03
C ASN A 78 -6.12 -4.64 13.15
N ILE A 79 -5.61 -4.14 12.02
CA ILE A 79 -4.49 -3.20 12.02
C ILE A 79 -4.84 -1.93 12.79
N GLU A 80 -3.89 -1.42 13.57
CA GLU A 80 -4.02 -0.14 14.29
C GLU A 80 -2.88 0.79 13.85
N VAL A 81 -2.71 1.93 14.53
CA VAL A 81 -1.74 2.98 14.17
C VAL A 81 -0.31 2.44 14.12
N ASP A 82 0.07 1.57 15.05
CA ASP A 82 1.38 0.92 15.14
C ASP A 82 1.66 -0.06 13.97
N GLY A 83 0.64 -0.34 13.16
CA GLY A 83 0.74 -1.11 11.94
C GLY A 83 1.12 -0.30 10.70
N PHE A 84 1.28 1.02 10.82
CA PHE A 84 1.62 1.91 9.70
C PHE A 84 2.94 2.66 9.95
N PRO A 85 4.11 2.03 9.76
CA PRO A 85 5.37 2.75 9.66
C PRO A 85 5.30 3.85 8.60
N SER A 86 5.97 4.96 8.86
CA SER A 86 6.02 6.13 7.98
C SER A 86 7.42 6.35 7.43
N LEU A 87 7.50 6.76 6.16
CA LEU A 87 8.75 6.90 5.42
C LEU A 87 8.79 8.20 4.61
N GLU A 88 9.99 8.71 4.37
CA GLU A 88 10.23 9.86 3.49
C GLU A 88 9.96 9.49 2.02
N LEU A 89 8.81 9.92 1.50
CA LEU A 89 8.33 9.54 0.17
C LEU A 89 9.27 10.00 -0.95
N ASP A 90 9.76 11.24 -0.88
CA ASP A 90 10.61 11.80 -1.94
C ASP A 90 11.92 11.03 -2.12
N ASN A 91 12.47 10.49 -1.01
CA ASN A 91 13.67 9.67 -1.06
C ASN A 91 13.40 8.27 -1.62
N LEU A 92 12.23 7.69 -1.33
CA LEU A 92 11.79 6.45 -1.98
C LEU A 92 11.59 6.65 -3.49
N ILE A 93 10.92 7.73 -3.93
CA ILE A 93 10.69 8.02 -5.35
C ILE A 93 12.02 8.13 -6.13
N LYS A 94 13.04 8.76 -5.53
CA LYS A 94 14.38 8.86 -6.16
C LYS A 94 14.99 7.49 -6.48
N LEU A 95 14.61 6.42 -5.77
CA LEU A 95 15.10 5.07 -6.04
C LEU A 95 14.69 4.57 -7.44
N LYS A 96 13.63 5.11 -8.05
CA LYS A 96 13.23 4.78 -9.42
C LYS A 96 14.35 5.02 -10.45
N LYS A 97 15.31 5.90 -10.15
CA LYS A 97 16.50 6.19 -10.97
C LYS A 97 17.49 5.05 -11.05
N TYR A 98 17.48 4.11 -10.09
CA TYR A 98 18.37 2.95 -10.15
C TYR A 98 17.96 2.02 -11.30
N LYS A 99 18.95 1.40 -11.94
CA LYS A 99 18.72 0.37 -12.95
C LYS A 99 18.21 -0.92 -12.31
N LYS A 100 18.81 -1.32 -11.18
CA LYS A 100 18.46 -2.51 -10.40
C LYS A 100 18.68 -2.24 -8.92
N LEU A 101 17.88 -2.89 -8.08
CA LEU A 101 18.08 -3.02 -6.63
C LEU A 101 17.69 -4.44 -6.24
N ASN A 102 18.53 -5.11 -5.46
CA ASN A 102 18.16 -6.40 -4.87
C ASN A 102 17.35 -6.19 -3.57
N ASP A 103 16.74 -7.26 -3.06
CA ASP A 103 15.87 -7.20 -1.89
C ASP A 103 16.57 -6.65 -0.64
N PHE A 104 17.83 -7.01 -0.42
CA PHE A 104 18.61 -6.50 0.72
C PHE A 104 18.82 -4.99 0.63
N GLN A 105 19.17 -4.48 -0.55
CA GLN A 105 19.33 -3.04 -0.78
C GLN A 105 17.98 -2.32 -0.63
N MET A 106 16.91 -2.89 -1.19
CA MET A 106 15.57 -2.34 -1.11
C MET A 106 15.10 -2.21 0.34
N VAL A 107 15.19 -3.29 1.12
CA VAL A 107 14.83 -3.29 2.55
C VAL A 107 15.70 -2.31 3.33
N ASN A 108 17.01 -2.23 3.02
CA ASN A 108 17.90 -1.28 3.69
C ASN A 108 17.52 0.17 3.42
N TYR A 109 17.19 0.53 2.16
CA TYR A 109 16.69 1.87 1.85
C TYR A 109 15.35 2.18 2.52
N GLN A 110 14.42 1.22 2.53
CA GLN A 110 13.15 1.38 3.23
C GLN A 110 13.38 1.66 4.72
N LYS A 111 14.21 0.87 5.40
CA LYS A 111 14.58 1.13 6.81
C LYS A 111 15.25 2.48 7.01
N LYS A 112 16.19 2.84 6.13
CA LYS A 112 16.93 4.12 6.19
C LYS A 112 16.01 5.33 6.15
N TYR A 113 14.93 5.26 5.40
CA TYR A 113 13.99 6.37 5.20
C TYR A 113 12.77 6.31 6.13
N MET A 114 12.75 5.42 7.12
CA MET A 114 11.70 5.44 8.16
C MET A 114 11.87 6.66 9.08
N LEU A 115 10.76 7.32 9.42
CA LEU A 115 10.77 8.44 10.36
C LEU A 115 10.95 7.98 11.81
N ASP A 116 10.44 6.79 12.13
CA ASP A 116 10.53 6.17 13.45
C ASP A 116 10.83 4.68 13.29
N THR A 117 12.06 4.30 13.61
CA THR A 117 12.55 2.92 13.49
C THR A 117 12.06 2.00 14.62
N SER A 118 11.29 2.51 15.60
CA SER A 118 10.64 1.67 16.62
C SER A 118 9.40 0.93 16.08
N PHE A 119 8.83 1.40 14.96
CA PHE A 119 7.74 0.74 14.25
C PHE A 119 8.25 -0.53 13.54
N PRO A 120 7.37 -1.49 13.22
CA PRO A 120 7.76 -2.63 12.38
C PRO A 120 8.30 -2.15 11.03
N ASN A 121 9.15 -2.96 10.39
CA ASN A 121 9.59 -2.70 9.03
C ASN A 121 8.38 -2.51 8.11
N ALA A 122 8.44 -1.55 7.19
CA ALA A 122 7.41 -1.39 6.16
C ALA A 122 7.31 -2.64 5.26
N SER A 123 6.18 -2.81 4.57
CA SER A 123 6.01 -3.87 3.57
C SER A 123 7.16 -3.86 2.57
N VAL A 124 7.63 -5.05 2.17
CA VAL A 124 8.67 -5.17 1.13
C VAL A 124 8.23 -4.55 -0.19
N GLU A 125 6.92 -4.47 -0.43
CA GLU A 125 6.30 -3.86 -1.62
C GLU A 125 6.14 -2.33 -1.52
N THR A 126 6.74 -1.68 -0.52
CA THR A 126 6.66 -0.22 -0.31
C THR A 126 7.00 0.59 -1.57
N LEU A 127 7.92 0.12 -2.41
CA LEU A 127 8.29 0.85 -3.63
C LEU A 127 7.18 0.87 -4.68
N LEU A 128 6.33 -0.17 -4.75
CA LEU A 128 5.13 -0.16 -5.60
C LEU A 128 4.21 0.99 -5.19
N HIS A 129 3.95 1.09 -3.88
CA HIS A 129 3.14 2.16 -3.30
C HIS A 129 3.74 3.54 -3.49
N ALA A 130 5.07 3.67 -3.38
CA ALA A 130 5.76 4.94 -3.53
C ALA A 130 5.77 5.44 -4.98
N PHE A 131 5.88 4.55 -5.96
CA PHE A 131 5.98 4.92 -7.37
C PHE A 131 4.65 5.25 -8.03
N LEU A 132 3.53 4.79 -7.47
CA LEU A 132 2.19 5.20 -7.92
C LEU A 132 1.83 6.58 -7.34
N PRO A 133 1.31 7.53 -8.14
CA PRO A 133 1.14 8.92 -7.70
C PRO A 133 -0.08 9.16 -6.79
N HIS A 134 -0.92 8.14 -6.57
CA HIS A 134 -2.17 8.28 -5.82
C HIS A 134 -1.95 8.39 -4.31
N LYS A 135 -2.80 9.20 -3.66
CA LYS A 135 -2.78 9.41 -2.21
C LYS A 135 -3.02 8.13 -1.42
N PHE A 136 -3.95 7.30 -1.89
CA PHE A 136 -4.34 6.03 -1.32
C PHE A 136 -4.00 4.94 -2.34
N VAL A 137 -3.22 3.93 -1.95
CA VAL A 137 -2.92 2.76 -2.79
C VAL A 137 -3.24 1.50 -2.01
N ASP A 138 -3.97 0.59 -2.63
CA ASP A 138 -4.36 -0.70 -2.09
C ASP A 138 -3.73 -1.80 -2.93
N HIS A 139 -3.18 -2.82 -2.27
CA HIS A 139 -2.62 -4.00 -2.90
C HIS A 139 -3.22 -5.22 -2.20
N SER A 140 -3.80 -6.12 -2.99
CA SER A 140 -4.44 -7.33 -2.49
C SER A 140 -4.13 -8.52 -3.38
N HIS A 141 -4.41 -9.71 -2.86
CA HIS A 141 -4.26 -10.98 -3.59
C HIS A 141 -5.66 -11.56 -3.84
N SER A 142 -6.52 -10.81 -4.51
CA SER A 142 -7.92 -11.19 -4.69
C SER A 142 -8.06 -12.52 -5.44
N ASN A 143 -8.83 -13.45 -4.86
CA ASN A 143 -9.09 -14.77 -5.45
C ASN A 143 -9.67 -14.66 -6.86
N SER A 144 -10.60 -13.74 -7.09
CA SER A 144 -11.25 -13.59 -8.39
C SER A 144 -10.26 -13.10 -9.45
N ILE A 145 -9.42 -12.11 -9.13
CA ILE A 145 -8.38 -11.61 -10.05
C ILE A 145 -7.37 -12.71 -10.34
N LEU A 146 -6.84 -13.38 -9.32
CA LEU A 146 -5.91 -14.50 -9.49
C LEU A 146 -6.49 -15.62 -10.36
N SER A 147 -7.79 -15.93 -10.20
CA SER A 147 -8.46 -16.95 -11.00
C SER A 147 -8.56 -16.54 -12.48
N LEU A 148 -8.82 -15.26 -12.76
CA LEU A 148 -8.90 -14.73 -14.13
C LEU A 148 -7.55 -14.72 -14.82
N ILE A 149 -6.49 -14.22 -14.15
CA ILE A 149 -5.16 -14.07 -14.77
C ILE A 149 -4.41 -15.39 -14.93
N ASN A 150 -4.83 -16.47 -14.27
CA ASN A 150 -4.25 -17.80 -14.42
C ASN A 150 -4.91 -18.65 -15.53
N GLN A 151 -5.81 -18.07 -16.34
CA GLN A 151 -6.43 -18.77 -17.47
C GLN A 151 -5.61 -18.64 -18.76
N PRO A 152 -5.67 -19.62 -19.68
CA PRO A 152 -5.21 -19.42 -21.05
C PRO A 152 -5.91 -18.21 -21.69
N GLY A 153 -5.14 -17.28 -22.24
CA GLY A 153 -5.69 -16.05 -22.82
C GLY A 153 -6.17 -15.02 -21.79
N ASP A 154 -5.62 -15.08 -20.57
CA ASP A 154 -5.74 -14.10 -19.47
C ASP A 154 -5.94 -12.65 -19.91
N ILE A 155 -5.09 -12.11 -20.80
CA ILE A 155 -5.16 -10.72 -21.26
C ILE A 155 -6.49 -10.44 -21.95
N ASN A 156 -6.95 -11.34 -22.82
CA ASN A 156 -8.22 -11.18 -23.54
C ASN A 156 -9.40 -11.29 -22.60
N ILE A 157 -9.34 -12.18 -21.61
CA ILE A 157 -10.38 -12.34 -20.59
C ILE A 157 -10.45 -11.05 -19.75
N CYS A 158 -9.31 -10.57 -19.26
CA CYS A 158 -9.23 -9.34 -18.47
C CYS A 158 -9.74 -8.14 -19.26
N LYS A 159 -9.38 -8.00 -20.55
CA LYS A 159 -9.88 -6.93 -21.41
C LYS A 159 -11.39 -6.98 -21.62
N LYS A 160 -11.99 -8.19 -21.72
CA LYS A 160 -13.44 -8.34 -21.81
C LYS A 160 -14.17 -7.93 -20.53
N VAL A 161 -13.55 -8.18 -19.36
CA VAL A 161 -14.16 -7.90 -18.05
C VAL A 161 -13.97 -6.44 -17.63
N PHE A 162 -12.76 -5.89 -17.81
CA PHE A 162 -12.37 -4.59 -17.27
C PHE A 162 -12.17 -3.50 -18.32
N GLY A 163 -12.24 -3.84 -19.62
CA GLY A 163 -11.99 -2.87 -20.69
C GLY A 163 -10.62 -2.22 -20.58
N ASP A 164 -10.60 -0.88 -20.65
CA ASP A 164 -9.39 -0.06 -20.54
C ASP A 164 -9.13 0.43 -19.10
N GLU A 165 -9.92 0.00 -18.10
CA GLU A 165 -9.75 0.39 -16.70
C GLU A 165 -8.66 -0.41 -15.96
N LEU A 166 -8.14 -1.48 -16.58
CA LEU A 166 -7.12 -2.36 -15.99
C LEU A 166 -5.77 -2.24 -16.70
N GLY A 167 -4.76 -1.77 -15.97
CA GLY A 167 -3.37 -1.94 -16.36
C GLY A 167 -2.90 -3.37 -16.10
N ILE A 168 -2.30 -4.02 -17.10
CA ILE A 168 -1.77 -5.39 -16.99
C ILE A 168 -0.24 -5.36 -16.96
N VAL A 169 0.32 -5.90 -15.89
CA VAL A 169 1.77 -6.07 -15.72
C VAL A 169 2.09 -7.55 -15.91
N PRO A 170 3.06 -7.94 -16.75
CA PRO A 170 3.47 -9.34 -16.87
C PRO A 170 4.01 -9.84 -15.54
N TYR A 171 4.02 -11.16 -15.35
CA TYR A 171 4.56 -11.75 -14.13
C TYR A 171 6.04 -11.34 -13.94
N ILE A 172 6.31 -10.66 -12.84
CA ILE A 172 7.63 -10.27 -12.37
C ILE A 172 7.66 -10.61 -10.87
N MET A 173 8.76 -11.20 -10.40
CA MET A 173 8.94 -11.49 -8.98
C MET A 173 8.70 -10.21 -8.15
N PRO A 174 7.93 -10.27 -7.04
CA PRO A 174 7.70 -9.12 -6.18
C PRO A 174 9.00 -8.44 -5.75
N GLY A 175 9.06 -7.12 -5.88
CA GLY A 175 10.26 -6.34 -5.57
C GLY A 175 10.40 -5.09 -6.43
N PHE A 176 11.64 -4.61 -6.56
CA PHE A 176 11.96 -3.35 -7.24
C PHE A 176 11.54 -3.33 -8.71
N ASP A 177 11.82 -4.40 -9.46
CA ASP A 177 11.54 -4.46 -10.90
C ASP A 177 10.03 -4.45 -11.16
N LEU A 178 9.24 -5.16 -10.35
CA LEU A 178 7.79 -5.12 -10.40
C LEU A 178 7.25 -3.72 -10.10
N ALA A 179 7.76 -3.06 -9.06
CA ALA A 179 7.35 -1.70 -8.71
C ALA A 179 7.60 -0.70 -9.85
N LYS A 180 8.76 -0.79 -10.52
CA LYS A 180 9.07 0.03 -11.69
C LYS A 180 8.12 -0.26 -12.83
N LYS A 181 7.91 -1.54 -13.16
CA LYS A 181 7.07 -1.91 -14.30
C LYS A 181 5.62 -1.49 -14.09
N ALA A 182 5.08 -1.67 -12.89
CA ALA A 182 3.74 -1.22 -12.56
C ALA A 182 3.58 0.31 -12.74
N SER A 183 4.60 1.08 -12.38
CA SER A 183 4.61 2.53 -12.57
C SER A 183 4.86 2.99 -14.02
N GLU A 184 5.24 2.10 -14.92
CA GLU A 184 5.31 2.37 -16.37
C GLU A 184 4.00 2.01 -17.08
N VAL A 185 3.27 1.03 -16.56
CA VAL A 185 1.96 0.60 -17.09
C VAL A 185 0.86 1.58 -16.70
N PHE A 186 0.95 2.21 -15.52
CA PHE A 186 0.12 3.33 -15.11
C PHE A 186 0.54 4.63 -15.83
#